data_AF-A0A7W1I0D0-F1
#
_entry.id   AF-A0A7W1I0D0-F1
#
_cell.length_a   1.000
_cell.length_b   1.000
_cell.length_c   1.000
_cell.angle_alpha   90.00
_cell.angle_beta   90.00
_cell.angle_gamma   90.00
#
_symmetry.space_group_name_H-M   'P 1'
#
loop_
_entity.id
_entity.type
_entity.pdbx_description
1 polymer ?
#
loop_
_entity_poly.entity_id
_entity_poly.type
_entity_poly.pdbx_seq_one_letter_code
_entity_poly.pdbx_strand_id
1 'polypeptide(L)'
;MHRSRGPAVLSATALMSGMVALLAFNTAAAGMDQEMRSGAGMDRSGVNKVLAGWTPGPRLAGAEMMAKYGAPQEVTSDRIIWHNAGPYKRIMLTREELPHDFPITHLDYLEHTIAYNVPPDKTDEVHAFDASITIYRVAGELSARCDLESNNVLTLNLANDIVTGKKNVDDARKEFGEAVSDRTLGKPPANTMALQFQPAKGMASADREKVTIAGSSQRATGAAAPSGPVGTSGTSAPIKANNDAEIMALLIALDENEVHAAMTAQEKKVTGPILAYAKTLHQDHGKSIHDTQQLGLKINVTPTETAAVDQLHNKGAQQLAKIVPMSAADFGKAYVSTMAAGHREALQMLDQWQKAAQNEGLKQHLTTARQHLEMHLKEAEKLGGR
;
A
#
# COMPACT_ATOMS: atom_id res chain seq x y z
N MET A 1 -15.87 44.02 64.36
CA MET A 1 -16.02 42.69 65.00
C MET A 1 -17.11 41.92 64.28
N HIS A 2 -16.95 40.59 64.14
CA HIS A 2 -17.85 39.58 63.54
C HIS A 2 -17.78 39.28 62.03
N ARG A 3 -17.04 38.19 61.74
CA ARG A 3 -17.21 37.06 60.80
C ARG A 3 -18.07 37.24 59.53
N SER A 4 -17.50 36.89 58.38
CA SER A 4 -18.22 36.11 57.36
C SER A 4 -17.34 34.98 56.81
N ARG A 5 -17.99 33.83 56.55
CA ARG A 5 -17.43 32.56 56.06
C ARG A 5 -17.37 32.59 54.53
N GLY A 6 -16.30 32.07 53.94
CA GLY A 6 -16.20 31.85 52.49
C GLY A 6 -17.07 30.68 52.01
N PRO A 7 -17.44 30.64 50.72
CA PRO A 7 -18.14 29.50 50.15
C PRO A 7 -17.17 28.46 49.59
N ALA A 8 -17.58 27.21 49.75
CA ALA A 8 -16.91 26.00 49.32
C ALA A 8 -17.07 25.75 47.81
N VAL A 9 -16.03 25.15 47.23
CA VAL A 9 -16.00 24.61 45.87
C VAL A 9 -16.72 23.25 45.86
N LEU A 10 -17.76 23.11 45.05
CA LEU A 10 -18.35 21.81 44.70
C LEU A 10 -17.84 21.38 43.32
N SER A 11 -17.10 20.28 43.32
CA SER A 11 -16.76 19.51 42.13
C SER A 11 -17.94 18.59 41.80
N ALA A 12 -18.46 18.65 40.57
CA ALA A 12 -19.55 17.80 40.10
C ALA A 12 -19.06 16.91 38.95
N THR A 13 -18.65 15.69 39.30
CA THR A 13 -18.50 14.56 38.39
C THR A 13 -19.89 13.98 38.13
N ALA A 14 -20.42 14.15 36.92
CA ALA A 14 -21.66 13.51 36.49
C ALA A 14 -21.35 12.34 35.55
N LEU A 15 -21.41 11.12 36.09
CA LEU A 15 -21.54 9.88 35.34
C LEU A 15 -23.01 9.72 34.93
N MET A 16 -23.31 9.82 33.64
CA MET A 16 -24.57 9.33 33.09
C MET A 16 -24.33 8.02 32.34
N SER A 17 -24.81 6.93 32.93
CA SER A 17 -24.98 5.64 32.26
C SER A 17 -26.14 5.72 31.26
N GLY A 18 -25.82 5.76 29.97
CA GLY A 18 -26.79 5.62 28.88
C GLY A 18 -27.10 4.14 28.61
N MET A 19 -28.36 3.78 28.86
CA MET A 19 -28.94 2.45 28.70
C MET A 19 -29.10 2.11 27.21
N VAL A 20 -28.39 1.08 26.72
CA VAL A 20 -28.50 0.60 25.33
C VAL A 20 -29.81 -0.18 25.16
N ALA A 21 -30.74 0.38 24.40
CA ALA A 21 -31.92 -0.32 23.91
C ALA A 21 -31.54 -1.18 22.71
N LEU A 22 -31.53 -2.50 22.93
CA LEU A 22 -31.28 -3.52 21.90
C LEU A 22 -32.55 -3.67 21.04
N LEU A 23 -32.55 -3.09 19.83
CA LEU A 23 -33.55 -3.41 18.80
C LEU A 23 -33.01 -4.55 17.94
N ALA A 24 -33.63 -5.72 18.09
CA ALA A 24 -33.34 -6.92 17.31
C ALA A 24 -33.76 -6.72 15.85
N PHE A 25 -32.80 -6.85 14.92
CA PHE A 25 -33.09 -7.16 13.52
C PHE A 25 -32.78 -8.64 13.26
N ASN A 26 -33.80 -9.32 12.75
CA ASN A 26 -33.85 -10.75 12.54
C ASN A 26 -33.05 -11.19 11.31
N THR A 27 -32.59 -12.42 11.35
CA THR A 27 -31.62 -13.12 10.51
C THR A 27 -32.07 -13.39 9.06
N ALA A 28 -31.17 -13.21 8.08
CA ALA A 28 -31.11 -14.04 6.87
C ALA A 28 -29.80 -13.80 6.07
N ALA A 29 -28.72 -14.49 6.45
CA ALA A 29 -27.58 -14.84 5.57
C ALA A 29 -26.64 -15.82 6.32
N ALA A 30 -27.21 -16.87 6.91
CA ALA A 30 -26.43 -17.93 7.53
C ALA A 30 -26.37 -19.10 6.54
N GLY A 31 -25.24 -19.21 5.85
CA GLY A 31 -24.94 -20.35 4.99
C GLY A 31 -24.35 -19.90 3.67
N MET A 32 -23.02 -19.70 3.65
CA MET A 32 -22.13 -19.90 2.49
C MET A 32 -20.67 -19.45 2.74
N ASP A 33 -20.30 -18.94 3.92
CA ASP A 33 -18.94 -18.41 4.20
C ASP A 33 -18.09 -19.24 5.19
N GLN A 34 -18.40 -20.52 5.41
CA GLN A 34 -17.73 -21.30 6.47
C GLN A 34 -16.42 -22.01 6.04
N GLU A 35 -16.05 -22.05 4.75
CA GLU A 35 -14.91 -22.85 4.27
C GLU A 35 -13.65 -22.07 3.81
N MET A 36 -13.52 -20.77 4.10
CA MET A 36 -12.28 -20.00 3.81
C MET A 36 -11.73 -19.18 5.00
N ARG A 37 -11.96 -19.61 6.25
CA ARG A 37 -11.37 -18.97 7.44
C ARG A 37 -10.32 -19.85 8.11
N SER A 38 -9.15 -19.97 7.51
CA SER A 38 -7.95 -20.57 8.13
C SER A 38 -6.77 -19.59 8.24
N GLY A 39 -7.05 -18.30 8.45
CA GLY A 39 -6.13 -17.38 9.13
C GLY A 39 -6.68 -17.13 10.52
N ALA A 40 -6.10 -17.75 11.55
CA ALA A 40 -6.58 -17.60 12.93
C ALA A 40 -6.30 -16.16 13.41
N GLY A 41 -7.24 -15.25 13.16
CA GLY A 41 -7.29 -13.97 13.87
C GLY A 41 -7.29 -14.23 15.37
N MET A 42 -6.59 -13.37 16.11
CA MET A 42 -6.49 -13.50 17.57
C MET A 42 -7.90 -13.56 18.18
N ASP A 43 -8.13 -14.51 19.08
CA ASP A 43 -9.43 -14.62 19.75
C ASP A 43 -9.73 -13.37 20.60
N ARG A 44 -11.01 -13.18 20.98
CA ARG A 44 -11.44 -12.01 21.78
C ARG A 44 -10.60 -11.81 23.05
N SER A 45 -10.12 -12.88 23.67
CA SER A 45 -9.29 -12.83 24.88
C SER A 45 -7.93 -12.21 24.59
N GLY A 46 -7.29 -12.61 23.49
CA GLY A 46 -6.03 -12.02 23.05
C GLY A 46 -6.17 -10.54 22.70
N VAL A 47 -7.22 -10.14 21.97
CA VAL A 47 -7.44 -8.73 21.63
C VAL A 47 -7.61 -7.88 22.90
N ASN A 48 -8.39 -8.37 23.87
CA ASN A 48 -8.58 -7.69 25.15
C ASN A 48 -7.27 -7.50 25.93
N LYS A 49 -6.31 -8.43 25.84
CA LYS A 49 -5.00 -8.27 26.47
C LYS A 49 -4.18 -7.16 25.85
N VAL A 50 -4.23 -7.01 24.51
CA VAL A 50 -3.59 -5.90 23.80
C VAL A 50 -4.23 -4.58 24.21
N LEU A 51 -5.55 -4.49 24.12
CA LEU A 51 -6.32 -3.29 24.48
C LEU A 51 -6.17 -2.88 25.95
N ALA A 52 -5.89 -3.83 26.85
CA ALA A 52 -5.64 -3.52 28.26
C ALA A 52 -4.38 -2.65 28.48
N GLY A 53 -3.42 -2.67 27.55
CA GLY A 53 -2.21 -1.83 27.57
C GLY A 53 -2.38 -0.47 26.89
N TRP A 54 -3.56 -0.17 26.36
CA TRP A 54 -3.89 1.07 25.66
C TRP A 54 -4.64 2.05 26.57
N THR A 55 -4.68 3.31 26.17
CA THR A 55 -5.44 4.35 26.85
C THR A 55 -6.95 4.08 26.78
N PRO A 56 -7.76 4.68 27.67
CA PRO A 56 -9.19 4.35 27.77
C PRO A 56 -10.00 4.57 26.48
N GLY A 57 -9.70 5.61 25.70
CA GLY A 57 -10.42 5.95 24.46
C GLY A 57 -10.31 4.84 23.40
N PRO A 58 -9.10 4.56 22.87
CA PRO A 58 -8.88 3.45 21.95
C PRO A 58 -9.37 2.11 22.50
N ARG A 59 -9.19 1.85 23.80
CA ARG A 59 -9.69 0.61 24.43
C ARG A 59 -11.21 0.47 24.34
N LEU A 60 -11.95 1.55 24.59
CA LEU A 60 -13.41 1.57 24.46
C LEU A 60 -13.82 1.37 23.01
N ALA A 61 -13.24 2.14 22.09
CA ALA A 61 -13.53 2.02 20.66
C ALA A 61 -13.24 0.59 20.14
N GLY A 62 -12.16 -0.05 20.59
CA GLY A 62 -11.87 -1.44 20.26
C GLY A 62 -12.95 -2.42 20.75
N ALA A 63 -13.48 -2.23 21.95
CA ALA A 63 -14.58 -3.03 22.47
C ALA A 63 -15.88 -2.81 21.67
N GLU A 64 -16.20 -1.57 21.30
CA GLU A 64 -17.37 -1.21 20.50
C GLU A 64 -17.28 -1.79 19.08
N MET A 65 -16.12 -1.66 18.42
CA MET A 65 -15.89 -2.24 17.10
C MET A 65 -15.96 -3.77 17.14
N MET A 66 -15.41 -4.43 18.16
CA MET A 66 -15.56 -5.88 18.31
C MET A 66 -17.00 -6.33 18.56
N ALA A 67 -17.78 -5.53 19.29
CA ALA A 67 -19.19 -5.80 19.53
C ALA A 67 -20.00 -5.68 18.23
N LYS A 68 -19.70 -4.70 17.39
CA LYS A 68 -20.41 -4.41 16.14
C LYS A 68 -19.96 -5.30 14.96
N TYR A 69 -18.66 -5.50 14.80
CA TYR A 69 -18.05 -6.13 13.62
C TYR A 69 -17.40 -7.50 13.88
N GLY A 70 -17.37 -7.96 15.12
CA GLY A 70 -16.75 -9.22 15.50
C GLY A 70 -15.23 -9.12 15.68
N ALA A 71 -14.55 -10.27 15.68
CA ALA A 71 -13.10 -10.31 15.91
C ALA A 71 -12.33 -9.67 14.74
N PRO A 72 -11.28 -8.87 15.02
CA PRO A 72 -10.41 -8.30 13.99
C PRO A 72 -9.57 -9.39 13.29
N GLN A 73 -9.10 -9.07 12.09
CA GLN A 73 -8.22 -9.97 11.32
C GLN A 73 -6.73 -9.73 11.63
N GLU A 74 -6.35 -8.50 11.97
CA GLU A 74 -4.98 -8.16 12.38
C GLU A 74 -4.95 -7.50 13.76
N VAL A 75 -4.00 -7.92 14.58
CA VAL A 75 -3.76 -7.39 15.93
C VAL A 75 -2.26 -7.32 16.17
N THR A 76 -1.76 -6.13 16.48
CA THR A 76 -0.39 -5.86 16.93
C THR A 76 -0.41 -5.06 18.23
N SER A 77 0.77 -4.78 18.81
CA SER A 77 0.88 -3.93 20.01
C SER A 77 0.31 -2.53 19.82
N ASP A 78 0.29 -2.02 18.59
CA ASP A 78 0.02 -0.61 18.29
C ASP A 78 -1.15 -0.40 17.32
N ARG A 79 -1.72 -1.49 16.76
CA ARG A 79 -2.82 -1.42 15.78
C ARG A 79 -3.72 -2.65 15.80
N ILE A 80 -5.01 -2.43 15.56
CA ILE A 80 -6.02 -3.45 15.30
C ILE A 80 -6.74 -3.12 13.99
N ILE A 81 -6.93 -4.11 13.12
CA ILE A 81 -7.61 -3.94 11.82
C ILE A 81 -8.74 -4.94 11.63
N TRP A 82 -9.89 -4.42 11.18
CA TRP A 82 -10.93 -5.19 10.51
C TRP A 82 -10.89 -4.91 9.01
N HIS A 83 -10.87 -5.97 8.20
CA HIS A 83 -10.95 -5.90 6.75
C HIS A 83 -12.35 -6.26 6.28
N ASN A 84 -12.87 -5.49 5.32
CA ASN A 84 -14.17 -5.74 4.68
C ASN A 84 -15.34 -5.88 5.67
N ALA A 85 -15.30 -5.10 6.77
CA ALA A 85 -16.36 -5.08 7.78
C ALA A 85 -17.39 -3.99 7.43
N GLY A 86 -18.66 -4.38 7.26
CA GLY A 86 -19.71 -3.45 6.85
C GLY A 86 -19.44 -2.83 5.47
N PRO A 87 -19.65 -1.51 5.28
CA PRO A 87 -19.37 -0.84 4.01
C PRO A 87 -17.89 -0.46 3.82
N TYR A 88 -17.02 -0.77 4.78
CA TYR A 88 -15.64 -0.29 4.82
C TYR A 88 -14.69 -1.32 4.21
N LYS A 89 -13.70 -0.84 3.44
CA LYS A 89 -12.54 -1.66 3.06
C LYS A 89 -11.73 -2.04 4.30
N ARG A 90 -11.58 -1.08 5.21
CA ARG A 90 -10.76 -1.20 6.41
C ARG A 90 -11.33 -0.36 7.54
N ILE A 91 -11.39 -0.93 8.73
CA ILE A 91 -11.51 -0.19 10.00
C ILE A 91 -10.18 -0.36 10.71
N MET A 92 -9.51 0.73 11.04
CA MET A 92 -8.21 0.70 11.71
C MET A 92 -8.29 1.46 13.03
N LEU A 93 -7.90 0.79 14.10
CA LEU A 93 -7.76 1.38 15.43
C LEU A 93 -6.28 1.38 15.81
N THR A 94 -5.77 2.50 16.31
CA THR A 94 -4.36 2.62 16.73
C THR A 94 -4.24 2.91 18.22
N ARG A 95 -3.07 2.56 18.77
CA ARG A 95 -2.68 2.97 20.11
C ARG A 95 -2.33 4.46 20.20
N GLU A 96 -1.73 5.00 19.14
CA GLU A 96 -1.41 6.42 19.03
C GLU A 96 -2.70 7.25 18.93
N GLU A 97 -2.71 8.36 19.66
CA GLU A 97 -3.79 9.32 19.75
C GLU A 97 -3.26 10.68 19.29
N LEU A 98 -3.87 11.27 18.26
CA LEU A 98 -3.46 12.56 17.70
C LEU A 98 -4.46 13.66 18.08
N PRO A 99 -4.02 14.81 18.63
CA PRO A 99 -4.92 15.93 18.91
C PRO A 99 -5.63 16.43 17.66
N HIS A 100 -6.95 16.63 17.77
CA HIS A 100 -7.78 17.18 16.70
C HIS A 100 -8.84 18.11 17.29
N ASP A 101 -8.94 19.34 16.75
CA ASP A 101 -9.75 20.42 17.34
C ASP A 101 -11.07 20.70 16.61
N PHE A 102 -11.39 19.96 15.55
CA PHE A 102 -12.61 20.16 14.77
C PHE A 102 -13.59 18.98 14.91
N PRO A 103 -14.90 19.22 15.10
CA PRO A 103 -15.56 20.50 15.41
C PRO A 103 -15.38 20.91 16.87
N ILE A 104 -14.93 19.97 17.70
CA ILE A 104 -14.61 20.12 19.12
C ILE A 104 -13.29 19.38 19.38
N THR A 105 -12.54 19.80 20.39
CA THR A 105 -11.30 19.13 20.77
C THR A 105 -11.53 17.67 21.19
N HIS A 106 -10.83 16.76 20.52
CA HIS A 106 -10.81 15.33 20.78
C HIS A 106 -9.47 14.71 20.30
N LEU A 107 -9.38 13.38 20.32
CA LEU A 107 -8.20 12.62 19.92
C LEU A 107 -8.54 11.62 18.80
N ASP A 108 -7.71 11.57 17.77
CA ASP A 108 -7.89 10.72 16.60
C ASP A 108 -7.17 9.38 16.75
N TYR A 109 -7.94 8.29 16.80
CA TYR A 109 -7.40 6.93 16.94
C TYR A 109 -8.19 5.84 16.20
N LEU A 110 -9.37 6.17 15.65
CA LEU A 110 -10.23 5.25 14.91
C LEU A 110 -10.43 5.77 13.48
N GLU A 111 -10.10 4.95 12.49
CA GLU A 111 -10.17 5.28 11.07
C GLU A 111 -11.10 4.33 10.32
N HIS A 112 -11.93 4.89 9.44
CA HIS A 112 -12.77 4.14 8.51
C HIS A 112 -12.39 4.48 7.07
N THR A 113 -12.00 3.46 6.30
CA THR A 113 -11.62 3.57 4.89
C THR A 113 -12.70 2.97 3.99
N ILE A 114 -13.10 3.70 2.96
CA ILE A 114 -14.03 3.25 1.92
C ILE A 114 -13.36 3.23 0.54
N ALA A 115 -13.92 2.43 -0.37
CA ALA A 115 -13.58 2.50 -1.78
C ALA A 115 -14.27 3.72 -2.39
N TYR A 116 -13.50 4.77 -2.66
CA TYR A 116 -14.02 6.04 -3.14
C TYR A 116 -12.96 6.78 -3.95
N ASN A 117 -13.35 7.24 -5.14
CA ASN A 117 -12.51 8.03 -6.01
C ASN A 117 -12.85 9.50 -5.85
N VAL A 118 -11.98 10.25 -5.16
CA VAL A 118 -12.08 11.71 -5.14
C VAL A 118 -11.48 12.25 -6.43
N PRO A 119 -12.24 13.02 -7.23
CA PRO A 119 -11.71 13.71 -8.41
C PRO A 119 -10.53 14.63 -8.04
N PRO A 120 -9.47 14.71 -8.87
CA PRO A 120 -8.29 15.52 -8.54
C PRO A 120 -8.59 17.01 -8.31
N ASP A 121 -9.59 17.56 -9.00
CA ASP A 121 -10.06 18.94 -8.84
C ASP A 121 -10.89 19.17 -7.56
N LYS A 122 -11.20 18.11 -6.82
CA LYS A 122 -11.96 18.14 -5.56
C LYS A 122 -11.13 17.87 -4.31
N THR A 123 -9.84 17.55 -4.46
CA THR A 123 -8.99 17.18 -3.31
C THR A 123 -8.80 18.33 -2.33
N ASP A 124 -8.63 19.56 -2.84
CA ASP A 124 -8.39 20.74 -2.01
C ASP A 124 -9.60 21.08 -1.15
N GLU A 125 -10.80 20.97 -1.72
CA GLU A 125 -12.06 21.23 -1.02
C GLU A 125 -12.31 20.17 0.06
N VAL A 126 -12.05 18.90 -0.23
CA VAL A 126 -12.18 17.81 0.75
C VAL A 126 -11.18 17.96 1.90
N HIS A 127 -9.93 18.35 1.62
CA HIS A 127 -8.94 18.60 2.66
C HIS A 127 -9.19 19.89 3.45
N ALA A 128 -9.78 20.92 2.83
CA ALA A 128 -10.19 22.14 3.53
C ALA A 128 -11.36 21.88 4.49
N PHE A 129 -12.19 20.87 4.22
CA PHE A 129 -13.30 20.47 5.08
C PHE A 129 -12.84 19.83 6.39
N ASP A 130 -11.95 18.84 6.35
CA ASP A 130 -11.49 18.09 7.53
C ASP A 130 -10.04 17.62 7.34
N ALA A 131 -9.18 17.99 8.30
CA ALA A 131 -7.75 17.68 8.26
C ALA A 131 -7.45 16.20 8.53
N SER A 132 -8.40 15.46 9.09
CA SER A 132 -8.26 14.04 9.42
C SER A 132 -8.68 13.11 8.27
N ILE A 133 -8.96 13.68 7.10
CA ILE A 133 -9.22 12.92 5.87
C ILE A 133 -7.91 12.54 5.17
N THR A 134 -7.82 11.28 4.73
CA THR A 134 -6.78 10.82 3.79
C THR A 134 -7.39 10.42 2.46
N ILE A 135 -6.83 10.94 1.36
CA ILE A 135 -7.20 10.58 -0.01
C ILE A 135 -6.04 9.80 -0.63
N TYR A 136 -6.28 8.54 -1.00
CA TYR A 136 -5.29 7.72 -1.70
C TYR A 136 -5.82 7.28 -3.08
N ARG A 137 -5.60 8.14 -4.09
CA ARG A 137 -6.17 8.01 -5.44
C ARG A 137 -5.76 6.74 -6.19
N VAL A 138 -4.51 6.29 -6.01
CA VAL A 138 -4.03 5.06 -6.66
C VAL A 138 -4.73 3.81 -6.11
N ALA A 139 -5.10 3.79 -4.82
CA ALA A 139 -5.88 2.71 -4.24
C ALA A 139 -7.41 2.90 -4.37
N GLY A 140 -7.84 4.07 -4.84
CA GLY A 140 -9.24 4.49 -4.85
C GLY A 140 -9.82 4.50 -3.43
N GLU A 141 -9.10 5.09 -2.48
CA GLU A 141 -9.49 5.12 -1.06
C GLU A 141 -9.74 6.53 -0.56
N LEU A 142 -10.78 6.67 0.26
CA LEU A 142 -11.04 7.81 1.13
C LEU A 142 -11.16 7.29 2.57
N SER A 143 -10.41 7.88 3.48
CA SER A 143 -10.49 7.59 4.91
C SER A 143 -10.91 8.82 5.70
N ALA A 144 -11.65 8.59 6.78
CA ALA A 144 -11.86 9.56 7.86
C ALA A 144 -11.35 8.96 9.18
N ARG A 145 -10.72 9.79 10.00
CA ARG A 145 -10.16 9.41 11.30
C ARG A 145 -10.69 10.34 12.41
N CYS A 146 -11.09 9.74 13.54
CA CYS A 146 -11.72 10.44 14.66
C CYS A 146 -11.67 9.58 15.94
N ASP A 147 -12.33 10.01 17.02
CA ASP A 147 -12.54 9.26 18.26
C ASP A 147 -13.73 8.28 18.18
N LEU A 148 -14.71 8.57 17.32
CA LEU A 148 -15.97 7.86 17.18
C LEU A 148 -16.26 7.43 15.74
N GLU A 149 -16.85 6.24 15.57
CA GLU A 149 -17.34 5.80 14.26
C GLU A 149 -18.36 6.78 13.68
N SER A 150 -19.29 7.30 14.50
CA SER A 150 -20.34 8.20 14.02
C SER A 150 -19.81 9.49 13.39
N ASN A 151 -18.69 10.01 13.91
CA ASN A 151 -18.03 11.19 13.36
C ASN A 151 -17.33 10.84 12.03
N ASN A 152 -16.66 9.68 11.96
CA ASN A 152 -16.08 9.19 10.69
C ASN A 152 -17.14 9.01 9.59
N VAL A 153 -18.29 8.42 9.94
CA VAL A 153 -19.41 8.25 8.99
C VAL A 153 -19.92 9.60 8.49
N LEU A 154 -20.05 10.58 9.39
CA LEU A 154 -20.44 11.94 9.05
C LEU A 154 -19.41 12.62 8.14
N THR A 155 -18.12 12.54 8.46
CA THR A 155 -17.02 13.05 7.63
C THR A 155 -17.10 12.48 6.21
N LEU A 156 -17.26 11.16 6.07
CA LEU A 156 -17.33 10.50 4.75
C LEU A 156 -18.58 10.93 3.95
N ASN A 157 -19.72 11.10 4.61
CA ASN A 157 -20.95 11.59 3.97
C ASN A 157 -20.81 13.03 3.48
N LEU A 158 -20.25 13.91 4.30
CA LEU A 158 -20.05 15.31 3.95
C LEU A 158 -18.96 15.50 2.89
N ALA A 159 -17.90 14.70 2.93
CA ALA A 159 -16.90 14.65 1.86
C ALA A 159 -17.54 14.25 0.52
N ASN A 160 -18.44 13.26 0.51
CA ASN A 160 -19.20 12.91 -0.69
C ASN A 160 -20.11 14.06 -1.17
N ASP A 161 -20.77 14.77 -0.26
CA ASP A 161 -21.60 15.93 -0.61
C ASP A 161 -20.76 17.07 -1.23
N ILE A 162 -19.51 17.28 -0.78
CA ILE A 162 -18.55 18.21 -1.39
C ILE A 162 -18.16 17.74 -2.80
N VAL A 163 -17.72 16.49 -2.92
CA VAL A 163 -17.29 15.91 -4.21
C VAL A 163 -18.39 15.96 -5.26
N THR A 164 -19.65 15.73 -4.86
CA THR A 164 -20.82 15.76 -5.74
C THR A 164 -21.39 17.16 -5.96
N GLY A 165 -20.81 18.20 -5.34
CA GLY A 165 -21.26 19.59 -5.45
C GLY A 165 -22.58 19.88 -4.75
N LYS A 166 -23.08 18.96 -3.91
CA LYS A 166 -24.27 19.15 -3.09
C LYS A 166 -24.02 20.13 -1.94
N LYS A 167 -22.78 20.25 -1.48
CA LYS A 167 -22.35 21.21 -0.45
C LYS A 167 -21.02 21.84 -0.81
N ASN A 168 -20.80 23.05 -0.30
CA ASN A 168 -19.45 23.62 -0.21
C ASN A 168 -18.83 23.28 1.16
N VAL A 169 -17.56 23.65 1.34
CA VAL A 169 -16.77 23.38 2.55
C VAL A 169 -17.40 23.99 3.81
N ASP A 170 -17.82 25.26 3.75
CA ASP A 170 -18.36 25.97 4.91
C ASP A 170 -19.68 25.36 5.40
N ASP A 171 -20.58 25.05 4.46
CA ASP A 171 -21.85 24.39 4.76
C ASP A 171 -21.64 22.98 5.33
N ALA A 172 -20.65 22.25 4.83
CA ALA A 172 -20.29 20.94 5.38
C ALA A 172 -19.73 21.05 6.81
N ARG A 173 -18.83 22.03 7.08
CA ARG A 173 -18.28 22.26 8.42
C ARG A 173 -19.36 22.68 9.42
N LYS A 174 -20.29 23.53 8.97
CA LYS A 174 -21.45 23.95 9.78
C LYS A 174 -22.36 22.75 10.11
N GLU A 175 -22.74 21.97 9.10
CA GLU A 175 -23.57 20.77 9.32
C GLU A 175 -22.87 19.76 10.24
N PHE A 176 -21.54 19.63 10.15
CA PHE A 176 -20.80 18.76 11.05
C PHE A 176 -21.01 19.17 12.51
N GLY A 177 -20.83 20.46 12.82
CA GLY A 177 -21.04 20.98 14.17
C GLY A 177 -22.47 20.80 14.67
N GLU A 178 -23.46 21.06 13.81
CA GLU A 178 -24.88 20.85 14.13
C GLU A 178 -25.18 19.38 14.43
N ALA A 179 -24.67 18.45 13.60
CA ALA A 179 -24.88 17.02 13.79
C ALA A 179 -24.23 16.48 15.07
N VAL A 180 -23.04 16.97 15.44
CA VAL A 180 -22.39 16.64 16.72
C VAL A 180 -23.20 17.17 17.91
N SER A 181 -23.75 18.38 17.80
CA SER A 181 -24.64 18.95 18.81
C SER A 181 -25.92 18.12 18.97
N ASP A 182 -26.60 17.80 17.87
CA ASP A 182 -27.83 17.01 17.89
C ASP A 182 -27.62 15.60 18.45
N ARG A 183 -26.51 14.94 18.11
CA ARG A 183 -26.11 13.67 18.70
C ARG A 183 -25.90 13.79 20.21
N THR A 184 -25.25 14.85 20.67
CA THR A 184 -25.04 15.13 22.11
C THR A 184 -26.38 15.29 22.84
N LEU A 185 -27.39 15.85 22.17
CA LEU A 185 -28.75 15.97 22.67
C LEU A 185 -29.59 14.68 22.56
N GLY A 186 -28.98 13.56 22.15
CA GLY A 186 -29.66 12.27 22.01
C GLY A 186 -30.51 12.13 20.74
N LYS A 187 -30.29 12.99 19.74
CA LYS A 187 -31.00 12.99 18.45
C LYS A 187 -30.02 12.79 17.28
N PRO A 188 -29.32 11.65 17.20
CA PRO A 188 -28.30 11.44 16.18
C PRO A 188 -28.92 11.54 14.77
N PRO A 189 -28.41 12.43 13.89
CA PRO A 189 -28.86 12.49 12.51
C PRO A 189 -28.53 11.21 11.73
N ALA A 190 -29.30 10.90 10.68
CA ALA A 190 -29.12 9.67 9.91
C ALA A 190 -27.71 9.55 9.27
N ASN A 191 -27.15 10.68 8.83
CA ASN A 191 -25.80 10.75 8.24
C ASN A 191 -24.66 10.56 9.24
N THR A 192 -24.94 10.39 10.54
CA THR A 192 -23.95 9.95 11.54
C THR A 192 -24.05 8.45 11.85
N MET A 193 -25.07 7.76 11.32
CA MET A 193 -25.34 6.36 11.64
C MET A 193 -24.98 5.41 10.50
N ALA A 194 -25.09 5.87 9.26
CA ALA A 194 -24.75 5.11 8.07
C ALA A 194 -24.28 6.02 6.93
N LEU A 195 -23.50 5.46 6.01
CA LEU A 195 -23.21 6.12 4.74
C LEU A 195 -24.53 6.32 3.96
N GLN A 196 -24.74 7.53 3.44
CA GLN A 196 -25.92 7.94 2.67
C GLN A 196 -25.73 7.70 1.17
N PHE A 197 -24.63 7.04 0.81
CA PHE A 197 -24.28 6.59 -0.52
C PHE A 197 -23.66 5.20 -0.40
N GLN A 198 -23.59 4.48 -1.52
CA GLN A 198 -23.00 3.15 -1.56
C GLN A 198 -21.57 3.26 -2.14
N PRO A 199 -20.51 3.06 -1.33
CA PRO A 199 -19.16 2.94 -1.85
C PRO A 199 -19.05 1.78 -2.85
N ALA A 200 -18.09 1.89 -3.77
CA ALA A 200 -17.81 0.81 -4.70
C ALA A 200 -17.42 -0.49 -3.95
N LYS A 201 -17.73 -1.65 -4.52
CA LYS A 201 -17.22 -2.93 -4.00
C LYS A 201 -15.86 -3.19 -4.64
N GLY A 202 -14.81 -3.39 -3.83
CA GLY A 202 -13.44 -3.63 -4.30
C GLY A 202 -12.62 -2.34 -4.48
N MET A 203 -11.65 -2.33 -5.40
CA MET A 203 -10.98 -1.09 -5.79
C MET A 203 -11.97 -0.24 -6.59
N ALA A 204 -12.35 0.93 -6.06
CA ALA A 204 -12.87 2.00 -6.91
C ALA A 204 -11.81 2.27 -7.99
N SER A 205 -12.23 2.55 -9.23
CA SER A 205 -11.35 2.68 -10.41
C SER A 205 -10.09 3.48 -10.07
N ALA A 206 -8.99 2.79 -9.77
CA ALA A 206 -7.75 3.41 -9.36
C ALA A 206 -7.37 4.50 -10.37
N ASP A 207 -6.94 5.66 -9.87
CA ASP A 207 -6.29 6.65 -10.71
C ASP A 207 -4.99 6.03 -11.23
N ARG A 208 -5.07 5.42 -12.41
CA ARG A 208 -3.93 4.80 -13.08
C ARG A 208 -3.20 5.90 -13.82
N GLU A 209 -2.17 6.43 -13.18
CA GLU A 209 -1.29 7.42 -13.79
C GLU A 209 -0.74 6.89 -15.11
N LYS A 210 -0.59 7.81 -16.07
CA LYS A 210 0.00 7.49 -17.36
C LYS A 210 1.51 7.50 -17.22
N VAL A 211 2.15 6.51 -17.79
CA VAL A 211 3.60 6.45 -17.96
C VAL A 211 4.08 7.69 -18.72
N THR A 212 5.08 8.39 -18.17
CA THR A 212 5.63 9.65 -18.73
C THR A 212 6.98 9.47 -19.39
N ILE A 213 7.71 8.38 -19.08
CA ILE A 213 8.96 8.05 -19.73
C ILE A 213 8.64 7.45 -21.10
N ALA A 214 9.10 8.11 -22.16
CA ALA A 214 8.86 7.62 -23.52
C ALA A 214 9.54 6.26 -23.73
N GLY A 215 8.78 5.28 -24.23
CA GLY A 215 9.29 3.95 -24.54
C GLY A 215 9.42 3.01 -23.34
N SER A 216 9.12 3.44 -22.12
CA SER A 216 9.10 2.54 -20.97
C SER A 216 7.91 1.58 -21.02
N SER A 217 8.04 0.47 -20.28
CA SER A 217 7.05 -0.58 -20.24
C SER A 217 5.68 -0.08 -19.79
N GLN A 218 4.65 -0.70 -20.36
CA GLN A 218 3.25 -0.43 -20.02
C GLN A 218 2.56 -1.72 -19.62
N ARG A 219 1.70 -1.63 -18.61
CA ARG A 219 0.85 -2.77 -18.24
C ARG A 219 -0.23 -2.99 -19.30
N ALA A 220 -0.42 -4.24 -19.71
CA ALA A 220 -1.48 -4.61 -20.63
C ALA A 220 -2.84 -4.07 -20.15
N THR A 221 -3.62 -3.49 -21.07
CA THR A 221 -4.93 -2.93 -20.77
C THR A 221 -5.84 -3.98 -20.14
N GLY A 222 -6.41 -3.69 -18.97
CA GLY A 222 -7.31 -4.61 -18.27
C GLY A 222 -6.61 -5.67 -17.40
N ALA A 223 -5.28 -5.70 -17.34
CA ALA A 223 -4.58 -6.56 -16.39
C ALA A 223 -4.93 -6.14 -14.94
N ALA A 224 -5.30 -7.14 -14.13
CA ALA A 224 -5.47 -6.97 -12.70
C ALA A 224 -4.13 -6.62 -12.04
N ALA A 225 -4.18 -5.88 -10.93
CA ALA A 225 -3.01 -5.77 -10.07
C ALA A 225 -2.63 -7.18 -9.57
N PRO A 226 -1.34 -7.49 -9.38
CA PRO A 226 -0.95 -8.73 -8.75
C PRO A 226 -1.55 -8.76 -7.33
N SER A 227 -2.60 -9.57 -7.15
CA SER A 227 -3.31 -9.73 -5.89
C SER A 227 -3.17 -11.17 -5.44
N GLY A 228 -2.13 -11.45 -4.66
CA GLY A 228 -1.90 -12.75 -4.03
C GLY A 228 -0.52 -12.81 -3.37
N PRO A 229 -0.31 -13.67 -2.36
CA PRO A 229 1.03 -13.97 -1.89
C PRO A 229 1.83 -14.53 -3.07
N VAL A 230 3.00 -13.94 -3.34
CA VAL A 230 3.96 -14.50 -4.29
C VAL A 230 4.33 -15.89 -3.76
N GLY A 231 3.76 -16.94 -4.36
CA GLY A 231 4.01 -18.31 -3.95
C GLY A 231 5.51 -18.57 -3.93
N THR A 232 6.02 -19.10 -2.82
CA THR A 232 7.44 -19.47 -2.62
C THR A 232 7.85 -20.72 -3.40
N SER A 233 7.10 -21.09 -4.44
CA SER A 233 7.36 -22.22 -5.31
C SER A 233 8.04 -21.66 -6.56
N GLY A 234 9.37 -21.63 -6.66
CA GLY A 234 10.22 -22.79 -6.50
C GLY A 234 10.18 -23.69 -7.74
N THR A 235 10.13 -23.13 -8.95
CA THR A 235 10.51 -23.85 -10.18
C THR A 235 11.48 -23.01 -11.02
N SER A 236 12.63 -23.61 -11.30
CA SER A 236 13.75 -23.11 -12.09
C SER A 236 13.50 -23.17 -13.60
N ALA A 237 12.24 -23.03 -14.04
CA ALA A 237 11.96 -22.98 -15.46
C ALA A 237 12.43 -21.62 -16.00
N PRO A 238 13.18 -21.58 -17.12
CA PRO A 238 13.59 -20.32 -17.71
C PRO A 238 12.36 -19.51 -18.11
N ILE A 239 12.39 -18.20 -17.83
CA ILE A 239 11.31 -17.28 -18.14
C ILE A 239 11.20 -17.15 -19.65
N LYS A 240 10.14 -17.72 -20.22
CA LYS A 240 9.85 -17.69 -21.65
C LYS A 240 9.16 -16.38 -22.01
N ALA A 241 9.46 -15.86 -23.19
CA ALA A 241 8.79 -14.70 -23.77
C ALA A 241 7.94 -15.13 -24.96
N ASN A 242 6.81 -14.45 -25.17
CA ASN A 242 5.81 -14.81 -26.17
C ASN A 242 5.85 -13.91 -27.41
N ASN A 243 6.39 -12.68 -27.30
CA ASN A 243 6.49 -11.72 -28.41
C ASN A 243 7.56 -10.66 -28.13
N ASP A 244 7.87 -9.83 -29.13
CA ASP A 244 8.89 -8.77 -29.04
C ASP A 244 8.62 -7.76 -27.91
N ALA A 245 7.36 -7.38 -27.66
CA ALA A 245 7.01 -6.44 -26.60
C ALA A 245 7.31 -6.99 -25.19
N GLU A 246 7.03 -8.28 -24.97
CA GLU A 246 7.36 -8.96 -23.72
C GLU A 246 8.86 -9.20 -23.59
N ILE A 247 9.57 -9.53 -24.68
CA ILE A 247 11.04 -9.65 -24.68
C ILE A 247 11.69 -8.34 -24.26
N MET A 248 11.24 -7.21 -24.80
CA MET A 248 11.76 -5.90 -24.42
C MET A 248 11.50 -5.57 -22.96
N ALA A 249 10.31 -5.88 -22.44
CA ALA A 249 9.99 -5.68 -21.03
C ALA A 249 10.81 -6.60 -20.11
N LEU A 250 11.04 -7.85 -20.51
CA LEU A 250 11.91 -8.78 -19.78
C LEU A 250 13.38 -8.33 -19.75
N LEU A 251 13.89 -7.75 -20.84
CA LEU A 251 15.23 -7.16 -20.87
C LEU A 251 15.32 -5.95 -19.93
N ILE A 252 14.33 -5.05 -19.96
CA ILE A 252 14.26 -3.91 -19.04
C ILE A 252 14.22 -4.39 -17.57
N ALA A 253 13.37 -5.36 -17.26
CA ALA A 253 13.26 -5.96 -15.93
C ALA A 253 14.55 -6.61 -15.43
N LEU A 254 15.27 -7.29 -16.32
CA LEU A 254 16.59 -7.85 -16.01
C LEU A 254 17.57 -6.73 -15.63
N ASP A 255 17.67 -5.70 -16.47
CA ASP A 255 18.58 -4.58 -16.24
C ASP A 255 18.20 -3.78 -14.98
N GLU A 256 16.91 -3.59 -14.68
CA GLU A 256 16.44 -2.92 -13.46
C GLU A 256 16.85 -3.67 -12.19
N ASN A 257 16.83 -5.00 -12.20
CA ASN A 257 17.33 -5.82 -11.09
C ASN A 257 18.83 -5.60 -10.86
N GLU A 258 19.64 -5.56 -11.93
CA GLU A 258 21.08 -5.33 -11.85
C GLU A 258 21.41 -3.90 -11.36
N VAL A 259 20.67 -2.90 -11.85
CA VAL A 259 20.76 -1.51 -11.37
C VAL A 259 20.45 -1.42 -9.88
N HIS A 260 19.36 -2.04 -9.40
CA HIS A 260 18.98 -2.01 -7.99
C HIS A 260 20.02 -2.72 -7.11
N ALA A 261 20.55 -3.87 -7.53
CA ALA A 261 21.62 -4.56 -6.81
C ALA A 261 22.89 -3.70 -6.74
N ALA A 262 23.26 -3.04 -7.83
CA ALA A 262 24.42 -2.14 -7.89
C ALA A 262 24.24 -0.88 -7.02
N MET A 263 23.06 -0.27 -7.01
CA MET A 263 22.74 0.85 -6.11
C MET A 263 22.83 0.42 -4.64
N THR A 264 22.29 -0.74 -4.30
CA THR A 264 22.38 -1.31 -2.94
C THR A 264 23.83 -1.52 -2.52
N ALA A 265 24.70 -2.00 -3.41
CA ALA A 265 26.12 -2.15 -3.13
C ALA A 265 26.78 -0.80 -2.81
N GLN A 266 26.45 0.24 -3.57
CA GLN A 266 26.93 1.60 -3.32
C GLN A 266 26.44 2.14 -1.96
N GLU A 267 25.17 1.94 -1.63
CA GLU A 267 24.58 2.35 -0.34
C GLU A 267 25.15 1.59 0.86
N LYS A 268 25.46 0.30 0.69
CA LYS A 268 26.20 -0.52 1.67
C LYS A 268 27.65 -0.08 1.85
N LYS A 269 28.10 0.92 1.11
CA LYS A 269 29.45 1.48 1.15
C LYS A 269 30.53 0.42 0.96
N VAL A 270 30.28 -0.54 0.05
CA VAL A 270 31.36 -1.42 -0.41
C VAL A 270 32.49 -0.57 -1.00
N THR A 271 33.72 -1.03 -0.91
CA THR A 271 34.90 -0.22 -1.27
C THR A 271 35.77 -0.90 -2.33
N GLY A 272 36.69 -0.14 -2.90
CA GLY A 272 37.73 -0.67 -3.79
C GLY A 272 37.16 -1.25 -5.10
N PRO A 273 37.70 -2.36 -5.61
CA PRO A 273 37.30 -2.93 -6.91
C PRO A 273 35.81 -3.31 -6.99
N ILE A 274 35.20 -3.73 -5.89
CA ILE A 274 33.77 -4.10 -5.85
C ILE A 274 32.89 -2.86 -6.06
N LEU A 275 33.27 -1.71 -5.48
CA LEU A 275 32.56 -0.45 -5.72
C LEU A 275 32.68 0.01 -7.17
N ALA A 276 33.87 -0.13 -7.76
CA ALA A 276 34.09 0.22 -9.17
C ALA A 276 33.21 -0.66 -10.08
N TYR A 277 33.16 -1.97 -9.82
CA TYR A 277 32.30 -2.90 -10.54
C TYR A 277 30.81 -2.56 -10.40
N ALA A 278 30.33 -2.29 -9.18
CA ALA A 278 28.94 -1.87 -8.97
C ALA A 278 28.60 -0.56 -9.73
N LYS A 279 29.52 0.41 -9.79
CA LYS A 279 29.31 1.64 -10.56
C LYS A 279 29.20 1.37 -12.06
N THR A 280 30.04 0.49 -12.59
CA THR A 280 29.97 0.06 -14.00
C THR A 280 28.64 -0.64 -14.29
N LEU A 281 28.21 -1.58 -13.45
CA LEU A 281 26.92 -2.26 -13.63
C LEU A 281 25.75 -1.27 -13.62
N HIS A 282 25.71 -0.35 -12.66
CA HIS A 282 24.67 0.67 -12.61
C HIS A 282 24.64 1.50 -13.91
N GLN A 283 25.79 1.97 -14.39
CA GLN A 283 25.87 2.77 -15.61
C GLN A 283 25.46 2.00 -16.87
N ASP A 284 26.02 0.80 -17.05
CA ASP A 284 25.83 0.02 -18.28
C ASP A 284 24.41 -0.53 -18.39
N HIS A 285 23.85 -1.08 -17.30
CA HIS A 285 22.47 -1.57 -17.30
C HIS A 285 21.46 -0.42 -17.35
N GLY A 286 21.73 0.71 -16.68
CA GLY A 286 20.91 1.92 -16.83
C GLY A 286 20.87 2.43 -18.28
N LYS A 287 22.02 2.37 -18.97
CA LYS A 287 22.09 2.68 -20.41
C LYS A 287 21.31 1.65 -21.25
N SER A 288 21.42 0.36 -20.93
CA SER A 288 20.70 -0.71 -21.63
C SER A 288 19.17 -0.55 -21.53
N ILE A 289 18.65 -0.17 -20.36
CA ILE A 289 17.22 0.17 -20.18
C ILE A 289 16.83 1.30 -21.14
N HIS A 290 17.58 2.41 -21.11
CA HIS A 290 17.31 3.56 -21.97
C HIS A 290 17.37 3.19 -23.46
N ASP A 291 18.39 2.47 -23.90
CA ASP A 291 18.55 2.05 -25.29
C ASP A 291 17.40 1.11 -25.72
N THR A 292 16.94 0.23 -24.84
CA THR A 292 15.79 -0.66 -25.09
C THR A 292 14.50 0.15 -25.26
N GLN A 293 14.28 1.17 -24.43
CA GLN A 293 13.14 2.09 -24.56
C GLN A 293 13.18 2.86 -25.89
N GLN A 294 14.35 3.40 -26.27
CA GLN A 294 14.52 4.09 -27.55
C GLN A 294 14.34 3.17 -28.75
N LEU A 295 14.79 1.92 -28.65
CA LEU A 295 14.53 0.93 -29.68
C LEU A 295 13.03 0.72 -29.85
N GLY A 296 12.27 0.57 -28.76
CA GLY A 296 10.82 0.35 -28.80
C GLY A 296 10.10 1.47 -29.55
N LEU A 297 10.46 2.71 -29.27
CA LEU A 297 9.98 3.88 -30.02
C LEU A 297 10.32 3.79 -31.51
N LYS A 298 11.56 3.43 -31.85
CA LYS A 298 12.04 3.32 -33.23
C LYS A 298 11.34 2.22 -34.03
N ILE A 299 11.08 1.06 -33.42
CA ILE A 299 10.45 -0.09 -34.08
C ILE A 299 8.93 -0.13 -33.89
N ASN A 300 8.35 0.88 -33.22
CA ASN A 300 6.93 0.97 -32.88
C ASN A 300 6.42 -0.24 -32.09
N VAL A 301 7.22 -0.71 -31.13
CA VAL A 301 6.87 -1.79 -30.19
C VAL A 301 6.95 -1.21 -28.78
N THR A 302 5.82 -1.20 -28.07
CA THR A 302 5.76 -0.76 -26.67
C THR A 302 6.06 -1.95 -25.77
N PRO A 303 7.11 -1.91 -24.92
CA PRO A 303 7.36 -2.99 -23.96
C PRO A 303 6.15 -3.22 -23.06
N THR A 304 5.78 -4.48 -22.83
CA THR A 304 4.54 -4.83 -22.13
C THR A 304 4.80 -5.62 -20.85
N GLU A 305 4.32 -5.09 -19.72
CA GLU A 305 4.37 -5.79 -18.43
C GLU A 305 3.43 -7.00 -18.41
N THR A 306 3.97 -8.16 -18.04
CA THR A 306 3.24 -9.43 -17.92
C THR A 306 3.61 -10.13 -16.61
N ALA A 307 2.93 -11.23 -16.29
CA ALA A 307 3.28 -12.05 -15.12
C ALA A 307 4.72 -12.60 -15.17
N ALA A 308 5.26 -12.83 -16.38
CA ALA A 308 6.64 -13.26 -16.57
C ALA A 308 7.64 -12.14 -16.22
N VAL A 309 7.31 -10.90 -16.58
CA VAL A 309 8.07 -9.70 -16.19
C VAL A 309 8.01 -9.51 -14.68
N ASP A 310 6.81 -9.52 -14.08
CA ASP A 310 6.62 -9.44 -12.62
C ASP A 310 7.42 -10.55 -11.90
N GLN A 311 7.47 -11.78 -12.43
CA GLN A 311 8.26 -12.88 -11.88
C GLN A 311 9.77 -12.59 -11.91
N LEU A 312 10.29 -11.98 -12.99
CA LEU A 312 11.71 -11.64 -13.11
C LEU A 312 12.11 -10.54 -12.10
N HIS A 313 11.31 -9.49 -11.93
CA HIS A 313 11.53 -8.48 -10.88
C HIS A 313 11.57 -9.13 -9.48
N ASN A 314 10.57 -9.96 -9.19
CA ASN A 314 10.48 -10.65 -7.89
C ASN A 314 11.68 -11.54 -7.63
N LYS A 315 12.20 -12.22 -8.66
CA LYS A 315 13.39 -13.07 -8.53
C LYS A 315 14.62 -12.27 -8.15
N GLY A 316 14.90 -11.14 -8.80
CA GLY A 316 16.03 -10.27 -8.46
C GLY A 316 15.91 -9.72 -7.04
N ALA A 317 14.71 -9.25 -6.66
CA ALA A 317 14.42 -8.79 -5.30
C ALA A 317 14.66 -9.90 -4.24
N GLN A 318 14.22 -11.13 -4.50
CA GLN A 318 14.43 -12.27 -3.60
C GLN A 318 15.91 -12.65 -3.46
N GLN A 319 16.71 -12.55 -4.52
CA GLN A 319 18.15 -12.78 -4.46
C GLN A 319 18.85 -11.71 -3.62
N LEU A 320 18.51 -10.44 -3.86
CA LEU A 320 19.10 -9.30 -3.14
C LEU A 320 18.73 -9.30 -1.65
N ALA A 321 17.48 -9.63 -1.32
CA ALA A 321 16.99 -9.72 0.06
C ALA A 321 17.78 -10.72 0.93
N LYS A 322 18.40 -11.75 0.33
CA LYS A 322 19.24 -12.72 1.05
C LYS A 322 20.57 -12.14 1.51
N ILE A 323 21.12 -11.18 0.77
CA ILE A 323 22.47 -10.65 1.01
C ILE A 323 22.44 -9.28 1.71
N VAL A 324 21.38 -8.48 1.54
CA VAL A 324 21.22 -7.15 2.17
C VAL A 324 21.44 -7.13 3.69
N PRO A 325 21.01 -8.13 4.49
CA PRO A 325 21.24 -8.10 5.93
C PRO A 325 22.70 -8.26 6.36
N MET A 326 23.60 -8.65 5.44
CA MET A 326 25.00 -8.92 5.75
C MET A 326 25.81 -7.65 6.10
N SER A 327 26.96 -7.86 6.74
CA SER A 327 27.97 -6.81 6.94
C SER A 327 28.45 -6.27 5.58
N ALA A 328 28.96 -5.05 5.51
CA ALA A 328 29.42 -4.48 4.23
C ALA A 328 30.49 -5.35 3.53
N ALA A 329 31.38 -5.98 4.31
CA ALA A 329 32.43 -6.85 3.77
C ALA A 329 31.86 -8.17 3.24
N ASP A 330 30.97 -8.83 3.99
CA ASP A 330 30.34 -10.08 3.58
C ASP A 330 29.36 -9.86 2.42
N PHE A 331 28.61 -8.76 2.46
CA PHE A 331 27.78 -8.29 1.36
C PHE A 331 28.61 -8.13 0.09
N GLY A 332 29.79 -7.49 0.15
CA GLY A 332 30.63 -7.29 -1.04
C GLY A 332 31.03 -8.60 -1.73
N LYS A 333 31.41 -9.61 -0.94
CA LYS A 333 31.74 -10.95 -1.46
C LYS A 333 30.52 -11.65 -2.04
N ALA A 334 29.41 -11.63 -1.30
CA ALA A 334 28.16 -12.24 -1.72
C ALA A 334 27.60 -11.59 -2.99
N TYR A 335 27.68 -10.26 -3.07
CA TYR A 335 27.28 -9.46 -4.23
C TYR A 335 28.00 -9.92 -5.50
N VAL A 336 29.34 -9.97 -5.50
CA VAL A 336 30.11 -10.45 -6.67
C VAL A 336 29.70 -11.86 -7.08
N SER A 337 29.54 -12.77 -6.11
CA SER A 337 29.08 -14.13 -6.40
C SER A 337 27.65 -14.17 -6.96
N THR A 338 26.74 -13.34 -6.45
CA THR A 338 25.35 -13.24 -6.92
C THR A 338 25.30 -12.66 -8.32
N MET A 339 26.06 -11.60 -8.63
CA MET A 339 26.13 -11.03 -9.98
C MET A 339 26.68 -12.05 -10.97
N ALA A 340 27.78 -12.75 -10.64
CA ALA A 340 28.32 -13.80 -11.53
C ALA A 340 27.29 -14.92 -11.80
N ALA A 341 26.53 -15.35 -10.79
CA ALA A 341 25.48 -16.35 -10.97
C ALA A 341 24.31 -15.82 -11.82
N GLY A 342 23.83 -14.60 -11.53
CA GLY A 342 22.75 -13.94 -12.25
C GLY A 342 23.09 -13.72 -13.72
N HIS A 343 24.30 -13.22 -14.01
CA HIS A 343 24.76 -13.00 -15.39
C HIS A 343 24.83 -14.30 -16.19
N ARG A 344 25.31 -15.41 -15.60
CA ARG A 344 25.30 -16.73 -16.28
C ARG A 344 23.90 -17.18 -16.65
N GLU A 345 22.94 -16.97 -15.76
CA GLU A 345 21.55 -17.32 -16.01
C GLU A 345 20.91 -16.40 -17.05
N ALA A 346 21.16 -15.09 -16.96
CA ALA A 346 20.65 -14.10 -17.89
C ALA A 346 21.19 -14.31 -19.33
N LEU A 347 22.45 -14.77 -19.49
CA LEU A 347 22.96 -15.19 -20.81
C LEU A 347 22.11 -16.31 -21.43
N GLN A 348 21.65 -17.28 -20.63
CA GLN A 348 20.76 -18.34 -21.12
C GLN A 348 19.37 -17.83 -21.49
N MET A 349 18.87 -16.83 -20.76
CA MET A 349 17.61 -16.16 -21.07
C MET A 349 17.72 -15.36 -22.38
N LEU A 350 18.79 -14.58 -22.55
CA LEU A 350 19.10 -13.84 -23.78
C LEU A 350 19.19 -14.77 -24.99
N ASP A 351 19.83 -15.94 -24.86
CA ASP A 351 19.91 -16.94 -25.93
C ASP A 351 18.53 -17.48 -26.34
N GLN A 352 17.58 -17.56 -25.40
CA GLN A 352 16.20 -17.97 -25.68
C GLN A 352 15.40 -16.84 -26.30
N TRP A 353 15.49 -15.63 -25.75
CA TRP A 353 14.78 -14.46 -26.25
C TRP A 353 15.24 -14.06 -27.65
N GLN A 354 16.54 -14.20 -27.96
CA GLN A 354 17.06 -13.96 -29.30
C GLN A 354 16.48 -14.92 -30.34
N LYS A 355 16.18 -16.17 -29.96
CA LYS A 355 15.50 -17.14 -30.83
C LYS A 355 14.00 -16.84 -30.98
N ALA A 356 13.38 -16.29 -29.94
CA ALA A 356 11.95 -15.96 -29.93
C ALA A 356 11.65 -14.61 -30.61
N ALA A 357 12.61 -13.70 -30.62
CA ALA A 357 12.46 -12.36 -31.21
C ALA A 357 12.14 -12.46 -32.70
N GLN A 358 11.19 -11.63 -33.14
CA GLN A 358 10.72 -11.56 -34.53
C GLN A 358 11.36 -10.36 -35.23
N ASN A 359 11.49 -9.22 -34.55
CA ASN A 359 12.11 -8.01 -35.09
C ASN A 359 13.64 -8.12 -35.16
N GLU A 360 14.21 -7.85 -36.34
CA GLU A 360 15.66 -7.91 -36.57
C GLU A 360 16.44 -6.87 -35.76
N GLY A 361 15.88 -5.67 -35.55
CA GLY A 361 16.47 -4.65 -34.68
C GLY A 361 16.56 -5.12 -33.23
N LEU A 362 15.51 -5.81 -32.73
CA LEU A 362 15.52 -6.41 -31.40
C LEU A 362 16.54 -7.55 -31.29
N LYS A 363 16.67 -8.41 -32.30
CA LYS A 363 17.71 -9.46 -32.31
C LYS A 363 19.13 -8.88 -32.22
N GLN A 364 19.40 -7.81 -32.97
CA GLN A 364 20.68 -7.11 -32.90
C GLN A 364 20.92 -6.49 -31.53
N HIS A 365 19.90 -5.86 -30.96
CA HIS A 365 19.96 -5.27 -29.62
C HIS A 365 20.25 -6.32 -28.54
N LEU A 366 19.57 -7.47 -28.57
CA LEU A 366 19.82 -8.60 -27.66
C LEU A 366 21.24 -9.15 -27.82
N THR A 367 21.79 -9.14 -29.04
CA THR A 367 23.19 -9.55 -29.28
C THR A 367 24.17 -8.61 -28.59
N THR A 368 23.93 -7.29 -28.65
CA THR A 368 24.75 -6.29 -27.94
C THR A 368 24.61 -6.42 -26.42
N ALA A 369 23.38 -6.56 -25.91
CA ALA A 369 23.14 -6.77 -24.48
C ALA A 369 23.89 -8.02 -23.96
N ARG A 370 23.85 -9.11 -24.73
CA ARG A 370 24.57 -10.34 -24.43
C ARG A 370 26.09 -10.14 -24.33
N GLN A 371 26.69 -9.39 -25.26
CA GLN A 371 28.13 -9.09 -25.24
C GLN A 371 28.53 -8.28 -24.00
N HIS A 372 27.71 -7.30 -23.60
CA HIS A 372 27.96 -6.54 -22.37
C HIS A 372 27.89 -7.44 -21.14
N LEU A 373 26.88 -8.31 -21.07
CA LEU A 373 26.70 -9.23 -19.95
C LEU A 373 27.87 -10.23 -19.83
N GLU A 374 28.46 -10.69 -20.95
CA GLU A 374 29.68 -11.50 -20.92
C GLU A 374 30.89 -10.74 -20.35
N MET A 375 31.05 -9.47 -20.69
CA MET A 375 32.12 -8.63 -20.14
C MET A 375 31.95 -8.44 -18.63
N HIS A 376 30.72 -8.18 -18.18
CA HIS A 376 30.39 -8.02 -16.77
C HIS A 376 30.60 -9.31 -15.98
N LEU A 377 30.17 -10.46 -16.52
CA LEU A 377 30.42 -11.77 -15.91
C LEU A 377 31.92 -12.03 -15.72
N LYS A 378 32.73 -11.75 -16.74
CA LYS A 378 34.18 -11.95 -16.68
C LYS A 378 34.82 -11.09 -15.57
N GLU A 379 34.38 -9.84 -15.40
CA GLU A 379 34.89 -9.01 -14.31
C GLU A 379 34.43 -9.51 -12.93
N ALA A 380 33.18 -9.99 -12.80
CA ALA A 380 32.71 -10.62 -11.56
C ALA A 380 33.53 -11.86 -11.19
N GLU A 381 33.83 -12.74 -12.15
CA GLU A 381 34.63 -13.94 -11.93
C GLU A 381 36.06 -13.60 -11.49
N LYS A 382 36.66 -12.58 -12.11
CA LYS A 382 37.98 -12.06 -11.73
C LYS A 382 37.99 -11.47 -10.33
N LEU A 383 36.90 -10.83 -9.90
CA LEU A 383 36.77 -10.29 -8.55
C LEU A 383 36.51 -11.39 -7.52
N GLY A 384 35.73 -12.42 -7.85
CA GLY A 384 35.40 -13.53 -6.96
C GLY A 384 36.53 -14.56 -6.76
N GLY A 385 37.51 -14.59 -7.67
CA GLY A 385 38.72 -15.41 -7.53
C GLY A 385 39.85 -14.76 -6.70
N ARG A 386 39.61 -13.61 -6.08
CA ARG A 386 40.53 -12.88 -5.19
C ARG A 386 40.07 -13.00 -3.75
#